data_AF-A0A7S3DBK5-F1
#
_entry.id   AF-A0A7S3DBK5-F1
#
_cell.length_a   1.000
_cell.length_b   1.000
_cell.length_c   1.000
_cell.angle_alpha   90.00
_cell.angle_beta   90.00
_cell.angle_gamma   90.00
#
_symmetry.space_group_name_H-M   'P 1'
#
loop_
_entity.id
_entity.type
_entity.pdbx_description
1 polymer ?
#
loop_
_entity_poly.entity_id
_entity_poly.type
_entity_poly.pdbx_seq_one_letter_code
_entity_poly.pdbx_strand_id
1 'polypeptide(L)'
;MGVSKSFRYGLFHEEYKKQPGSVWIMKPIGKAQGKGIFLFNKLSQISEWRKDHKWKADSPQAETYIVQRYIENPYLIGGKKFDLRIYVMVTSYNPLTVYLYRSGFGRFSNERFSMRKDEIQNNFIHLTNVAIQKTNPEYQAGTGCKWSLRSLKLYLMSKHGPDAVNESFYEIQQMIIRSLLSVQKVIINDKHSFEVYGYDALIDEDLKPWLIEVNASPSLTADTPADYQLKFGMLDDAMTLLDLEHKLTGKEDQVGGFDLIYQGGPVRSEKQGSHTSFLGCYNNREKQLRKLARSAAAARKDKEGK
;
A
#
# COMPACT_ATOMS: atom_id res chain seq x y z
N MET A 1 -12.24 15.79 27.46
CA MET A 1 -11.32 15.53 26.32
C MET A 1 -9.83 15.79 26.59
N GLY A 2 -9.42 16.41 27.71
CA GLY A 2 -8.00 16.71 28.00
C GLY A 2 -7.14 15.52 28.48
N VAL A 3 -7.74 14.53 29.15
CA VAL A 3 -7.01 13.42 29.79
C VAL A 3 -6.40 12.44 28.75
N SER A 4 -7.09 12.20 27.64
CA SER A 4 -6.66 11.27 26.59
C SER A 4 -5.42 11.75 25.80
N LYS A 5 -5.28 13.07 25.57
CA LYS A 5 -4.12 13.64 24.87
C LYS A 5 -2.85 13.60 25.74
N SER A 6 -2.98 13.79 27.06
CA SER A 6 -1.85 13.73 28.01
C SER A 6 -1.32 12.29 28.17
N PHE A 7 -2.21 11.30 28.24
CA PHE A 7 -1.84 9.88 28.37
C PHE A 7 -1.03 9.36 27.18
N ARG A 8 -1.45 9.69 25.94
CA ARG A 8 -0.76 9.25 24.72
C ARG A 8 0.63 9.89 24.54
N TYR A 9 0.79 11.15 24.97
CA TYR A 9 2.10 11.80 24.97
C TYR A 9 3.04 11.20 26.02
N GLY A 10 2.51 10.82 27.19
CA GLY A 10 3.26 10.10 28.23
C GLY A 10 3.84 8.77 27.73
N LEU A 11 3.01 7.93 27.09
CA LEU A 11 3.44 6.67 26.49
C LEU A 11 4.54 6.85 25.44
N PHE A 12 4.39 7.83 24.53
CA PHE A 12 5.44 8.16 23.56
C PHE A 12 6.73 8.57 24.26
N HIS A 13 6.65 9.42 25.29
CA HIS A 13 7.82 9.93 25.99
C HIS A 13 8.57 8.82 26.75
N GLU A 14 7.86 7.85 27.31
CA GLU A 14 8.46 6.66 27.92
C GLU A 14 9.18 5.79 26.89
N GLU A 15 8.55 5.49 25.75
CA GLU A 15 9.20 4.72 24.67
C GLU A 15 10.38 5.46 24.05
N TYR A 16 10.28 6.77 23.85
CA TYR A 16 11.38 7.61 23.39
C TYR A 16 12.58 7.54 24.34
N LYS A 17 12.35 7.50 25.66
CA LYS A 17 13.42 7.37 26.67
C LYS A 17 14.07 5.99 26.65
N LYS A 18 13.34 4.92 26.31
CA LYS A 18 13.89 3.56 26.19
C LYS A 18 14.80 3.39 24.99
N GLN A 19 14.65 4.24 23.96
CA GLN A 19 15.40 4.14 22.70
C GLN A 19 16.12 5.47 22.39
N PRO A 20 17.16 5.82 23.16
CA PRO A 20 17.88 7.07 22.97
C PRO A 20 18.57 7.10 21.59
N GLY A 21 18.35 8.18 20.85
CA GLY A 21 18.96 8.39 19.54
C GLY A 21 18.18 7.84 18.34
N SER A 22 17.10 7.09 18.57
CA SER A 22 16.22 6.61 17.49
C SER A 22 15.53 7.76 16.76
N VAL A 23 15.29 7.54 15.47
CA VAL A 23 14.59 8.49 14.61
C VAL A 23 13.09 8.18 14.61
N TRP A 24 12.29 9.23 14.66
CA TRP A 24 10.85 9.17 14.68
C TRP A 24 10.30 10.05 13.56
N ILE A 25 9.12 9.69 13.07
CA ILE A 25 8.42 10.44 12.02
C ILE A 25 7.07 10.93 12.56
N MET A 26 6.81 12.22 12.39
CA MET A 26 5.51 12.83 12.68
C MET A 26 4.71 12.97 11.40
N LYS A 27 3.46 12.49 11.41
CA LYS A 27 2.55 12.57 10.26
C LYS A 27 1.20 13.13 10.70
N PRO A 28 0.60 14.09 9.96
CA PRO A 28 -0.76 14.56 10.23
C PRO A 28 -1.79 13.48 9.85
N ILE A 29 -2.89 13.37 10.61
CA ILE A 29 -3.91 12.33 10.37
C ILE A 29 -4.86 12.60 9.19
N GLY A 30 -4.95 13.87 8.74
CA GLY A 30 -5.95 14.32 7.76
C GLY A 30 -5.37 14.96 6.51
N LYS A 31 -4.05 14.89 6.32
CA LYS A 31 -3.40 15.40 5.10
C LYS A 31 -2.85 14.24 4.27
N ALA A 32 -2.80 14.46 2.97
CA ALA A 32 -2.22 13.53 2.02
C ALA A 32 -0.94 14.14 1.40
N GLN A 33 -0.31 13.38 0.49
CA GLN A 33 0.81 13.84 -0.35
C GLN A 33 2.10 14.18 0.41
N GLY A 34 2.22 13.72 1.66
CA GLY A 34 3.40 13.95 2.51
C GLY A 34 3.53 15.37 3.08
N LYS A 35 2.52 16.21 2.92
CA LYS A 35 2.53 17.58 3.46
C LYS A 35 2.49 17.57 4.99
N GLY A 36 3.42 18.28 5.62
CA GLY A 36 3.52 18.39 7.07
C GLY A 36 4.17 17.19 7.76
N ILE A 37 4.74 16.26 7.00
CA ILE A 37 5.57 15.18 7.55
C ILE A 37 6.97 15.71 7.85
N PHE A 38 7.52 15.36 9.00
CA PHE A 38 8.91 15.62 9.32
C PHE A 38 9.48 14.53 10.22
N LEU A 39 10.80 14.35 10.15
CA LEU A 39 11.54 13.43 10.99
C LEU A 39 12.21 14.19 12.13
N PHE A 40 12.36 13.53 13.28
CA PHE A 40 13.04 14.09 14.44
C PHE A 40 13.75 12.98 15.23
N ASN A 41 14.82 13.36 15.92
CA ASN A 41 15.54 12.51 16.87
C ASN A 41 15.70 13.17 18.24
N LYS A 42 15.33 14.45 18.38
CA LYS A 42 15.32 15.21 19.64
C LYS A 42 13.95 15.82 19.89
N LEU A 43 13.47 15.75 21.13
CA LEU A 43 12.20 16.39 21.53
C LEU A 43 12.21 17.91 21.33
N SER A 44 13.38 18.55 21.41
CA SER A 44 13.52 19.98 21.13
C SER A 44 13.08 20.36 19.71
N GLN A 45 13.26 19.46 18.73
CA GLN A 45 12.82 19.67 17.35
C GLN A 45 11.29 19.69 17.23
N ILE A 46 10.57 18.92 18.06
CA ILE A 46 9.10 18.98 18.13
C ILE A 46 8.67 20.34 18.69
N SER A 47 9.33 20.80 19.75
CA SER A 47 9.03 22.09 20.37
C SER A 47 9.29 23.27 19.44
N GLU A 48 10.35 23.21 18.64
CA GLU A 48 10.69 24.19 17.60
C GLU A 48 9.67 24.18 16.47
N TRP A 49 9.37 23.00 15.91
CA TRP A 49 8.36 22.83 14.86
C TRP A 49 6.98 23.40 15.28
N ARG A 50 6.58 23.22 16.55
CA ARG A 50 5.33 23.80 17.11
C ARG A 50 5.33 25.33 17.14
N LYS A 51 6.48 25.99 17.26
CA LYS A 51 6.56 27.46 17.26
C LYS A 51 6.28 28.03 15.87
N ASP A 52 6.76 27.35 14.84
CA ASP A 52 6.60 27.78 13.44
C ASP A 52 5.23 27.39 12.87
N HIS A 53 4.60 26.36 13.43
CA HIS A 53 3.26 25.88 13.06
C HIS A 53 2.18 26.33 14.07
N LYS A 54 2.39 27.49 14.71
CA LYS A 54 1.43 28.08 15.65
C LYS A 54 0.05 28.25 15.00
N TRP A 55 -0.97 27.98 15.81
CA TRP A 55 -2.35 28.46 15.74
C TRP A 55 -2.56 29.55 14.67
N LYS A 56 -3.20 29.20 13.56
CA LYS A 56 -3.81 30.18 12.66
C LYS A 56 -5.21 30.48 13.21
N ALA A 57 -5.55 31.76 13.33
CA ALA A 57 -6.85 32.22 13.83
C ALA A 57 -8.04 31.60 13.06
N ASP A 58 -7.81 31.21 11.80
CA ASP A 58 -8.82 30.64 10.90
C ASP A 58 -9.08 29.13 11.10
N SER A 59 -8.30 28.43 11.94
CA SER A 59 -8.44 26.98 12.19
C SER A 59 -8.38 26.68 13.69
N PRO A 60 -9.51 26.78 14.43
CA PRO A 60 -9.55 26.67 15.90
C PRO A 60 -9.27 25.25 16.44
N GLN A 61 -9.12 24.25 15.57
CA GLN A 61 -8.80 22.88 15.98
C GLN A 61 -7.30 22.61 15.83
N ALA A 62 -6.65 22.25 16.95
CA ALA A 62 -5.28 21.77 16.95
C ALA A 62 -5.15 20.54 16.04
N GLU A 63 -4.32 20.65 15.00
CA GLU A 63 -4.06 19.57 14.05
C GLU A 63 -3.50 18.34 14.79
N THR A 64 -4.07 17.16 14.52
CA THR A 64 -3.68 15.93 15.20
C THR A 64 -2.60 15.20 14.41
N TYR A 65 -1.58 14.75 15.12
CA TYR A 65 -0.42 14.06 14.56
C TYR A 65 -0.27 12.68 15.17
N ILE A 66 0.21 11.75 14.36
CA ILE A 66 0.78 10.48 14.82
C ILE A 66 2.29 10.59 14.90
N VAL A 67 2.86 9.94 15.91
CA VAL A 67 4.30 9.75 16.06
C VAL A 67 4.57 8.27 15.89
N GLN A 68 5.44 7.94 14.95
CA GLN A 68 5.79 6.56 14.61
C GLN A 68 7.31 6.42 14.59
N ARG A 69 7.83 5.28 15.05
CA ARG A 69 9.26 4.99 14.91
C ARG A 69 9.61 4.93 13.42
N TYR A 70 10.67 5.61 13.02
CA TYR A 70 11.13 5.58 11.64
C TYR A 70 11.84 4.24 11.36
N ILE A 71 11.66 3.72 10.16
CA ILE A 71 12.38 2.53 9.70
C ILE A 71 13.71 3.01 9.14
N GLU A 72 14.76 2.85 9.95
CA GLU A 72 16.11 3.38 9.68
C GLU A 72 16.91 2.52 8.70
N ASN A 73 16.52 1.26 8.52
CA ASN A 73 17.15 0.28 7.64
C ASN A 73 16.21 -0.21 6.52
N PRO A 74 15.64 0.70 5.70
CA PRO A 74 14.82 0.28 4.57
C PRO A 74 15.66 -0.49 3.54
N TYR A 75 15.04 -1.42 2.82
CA TYR A 75 15.67 -2.03 1.67
C TYR A 75 15.95 -0.98 0.59
N LEU A 76 17.18 -0.97 0.07
CA LEU A 76 17.62 0.02 -0.92
C LEU A 76 17.92 -0.65 -2.26
N ILE A 77 17.53 0.01 -3.36
CA ILE A 77 17.95 -0.38 -4.71
C ILE A 77 18.73 0.78 -5.30
N GLY A 78 19.99 0.54 -5.68
CA GLY A 78 20.89 1.60 -6.13
C GLY A 78 21.13 2.69 -5.07
N GLY A 79 20.98 2.34 -3.78
CA GLY A 79 21.06 3.29 -2.66
C GLY A 79 19.83 4.17 -2.47
N LYS A 80 18.74 3.96 -3.22
CA LYS A 80 17.50 4.74 -3.09
C LYS A 80 16.44 3.97 -2.32
N LYS A 81 15.69 4.68 -1.48
CA LYS A 81 14.56 4.15 -0.72
C LYS A 81 13.35 4.02 -1.65
N PHE A 82 12.50 3.02 -1.42
CA PHE A 82 11.21 2.94 -2.09
C PHE A 82 10.13 2.39 -1.16
N ASP A 83 8.88 2.75 -1.44
CA ASP A 83 7.71 2.07 -0.87
C ASP A 83 6.93 1.35 -1.99
N LEU A 84 6.06 0.42 -1.62
CA LEU A 84 5.20 -0.33 -2.54
C LEU A 84 3.77 0.18 -2.45
N ARG A 85 3.18 0.53 -3.60
CA ARG A 85 1.73 0.72 -3.78
C ARG A 85 1.10 -0.58 -4.28
N ILE A 86 0.18 -1.11 -3.48
CA ILE A 86 -0.54 -2.37 -3.73
C ILE A 86 -2.05 -2.07 -3.74
N TYR A 87 -2.80 -2.67 -4.66
CA TYR A 87 -4.25 -2.49 -4.76
C TYR A 87 -4.99 -3.69 -4.19
N VAL A 88 -5.96 -3.42 -3.32
CA VAL A 88 -6.78 -4.42 -2.64
C VAL A 88 -8.24 -4.04 -2.77
N MET A 89 -9.07 -4.95 -3.26
CA MET A 89 -10.50 -4.73 -3.38
C MET A 89 -11.23 -5.53 -2.29
N VAL A 90 -12.12 -4.86 -1.56
CA VAL A 90 -13.00 -5.50 -0.57
C VAL A 90 -14.44 -5.32 -1.05
N THR A 91 -15.15 -6.44 -1.22
CA THR A 91 -16.55 -6.45 -1.68
C THR A 91 -17.55 -6.74 -0.56
N SER A 92 -17.08 -7.26 0.57
CA SER A 92 -17.91 -7.52 1.74
C SER A 92 -17.04 -7.58 2.98
N TYR A 93 -17.57 -7.10 4.11
CA TYR A 93 -17.03 -7.27 5.45
C TYR A 93 -17.76 -8.37 6.25
N ASN A 94 -18.89 -8.88 5.75
CA ASN A 94 -19.65 -9.96 6.37
C ASN A 94 -20.28 -10.92 5.32
N PRO A 95 -19.64 -12.07 5.03
CA PRO A 95 -18.28 -12.44 5.45
C PRO A 95 -17.22 -11.58 4.74
N LEU A 96 -16.10 -11.33 5.42
CA LEU A 96 -14.98 -10.58 4.83
C LEU A 96 -14.53 -11.26 3.53
N THR A 97 -14.55 -10.51 2.43
CA THR A 97 -14.18 -10.99 1.09
C THR A 97 -13.16 -10.01 0.49
N VAL A 98 -11.95 -10.49 0.26
CA VAL A 98 -10.78 -9.67 -0.08
C VAL A 98 -10.10 -10.21 -1.33
N TYR A 99 -9.88 -9.32 -2.28
CA TYR A 99 -9.17 -9.58 -3.51
C TYR A 99 -7.89 -8.75 -3.58
N LEU A 100 -6.79 -9.40 -3.93
CA LEU A 100 -5.48 -8.76 -4.08
C LEU A 100 -5.15 -8.63 -5.57
N TYR A 101 -4.83 -7.41 -6.01
CA TYR A 101 -4.42 -7.20 -7.39
C TYR A 101 -2.95 -7.63 -7.57
N ARG A 102 -2.65 -8.46 -8.57
CA ARG A 102 -1.30 -8.99 -8.80
C ARG A 102 -0.26 -7.91 -9.09
N SER A 103 -0.69 -6.84 -9.74
CA SER A 103 0.20 -5.75 -10.16
C SER A 103 0.16 -4.59 -9.17
N GLY A 104 1.24 -3.83 -9.16
CA GLY A 104 1.40 -2.60 -8.38
C GLY A 104 2.67 -1.90 -8.85
N PHE A 105 3.19 -0.99 -8.04
CA PHE A 105 4.47 -0.35 -8.32
C PHE A 105 5.20 0.04 -7.05
N GLY A 106 6.53 0.05 -7.10
CA GLY A 106 7.34 0.72 -6.09
C GLY A 106 7.63 2.15 -6.49
N ARG A 107 7.56 3.08 -5.54
CA ARG A 107 7.89 4.51 -5.72
C ARG A 107 9.21 4.80 -5.05
N PHE A 108 10.17 5.30 -5.81
CA PHE A 108 11.51 5.60 -5.32
C PHE A 108 11.65 7.05 -4.84
N SER A 109 12.54 7.26 -3.86
CA SER A 109 13.11 8.57 -3.57
C SER A 109 13.96 9.05 -4.75
N ASN A 110 14.11 10.36 -4.93
CA ASN A 110 15.03 10.90 -5.93
C ASN A 110 16.48 10.76 -5.45
N GLU A 111 16.72 11.04 -4.17
CA GLU A 111 18.05 11.02 -3.56
C GLU A 111 18.44 9.66 -3.00
N ARG A 112 19.75 9.47 -2.81
CA ARG A 112 20.30 8.33 -2.08
C ARG A 112 19.92 8.42 -0.61
N PHE A 113 19.54 7.29 -0.04
CA PHE A 113 19.18 7.17 1.37
C PHE A 113 20.39 7.42 2.27
N SER A 114 20.19 8.21 3.32
CA SER A 114 21.21 8.51 4.31
C SER A 114 20.55 8.75 5.67
N MET A 115 21.20 8.29 6.74
CA MET A 115 20.79 8.54 8.13
C MET A 115 21.74 9.51 8.84
N ARG A 116 22.56 10.26 8.08
CA ARG A 116 23.44 11.29 8.66
C ARG A 116 22.61 12.39 9.31
N LYS A 117 23.09 12.91 10.44
CA LYS A 117 22.33 13.85 11.29
C LYS A 117 21.92 15.15 10.58
N ASP A 118 22.74 15.61 9.64
CA ASP A 118 22.52 16.77 8.78
C ASP A 118 21.47 16.52 7.68
N GLU A 119 21.17 15.26 7.37
CA GLU A 119 20.32 14.87 6.24
C GLU A 119 18.95 14.30 6.66
N ILE A 120 18.75 13.95 7.94
CA ILE A 120 17.47 13.39 8.46
C ILE A 120 16.26 14.30 8.18
N GLN A 121 16.47 15.62 8.12
CA GLN A 121 15.40 16.59 7.84
C GLN A 121 15.15 16.78 6.32
N ASN A 122 15.97 16.18 5.45
CA ASN A 122 15.81 16.27 4.01
C ASN A 122 14.70 15.32 3.53
N ASN A 123 13.53 15.89 3.27
CA ASN A 123 12.36 15.15 2.81
C ASN A 123 12.57 14.42 1.46
N PHE A 124 13.48 14.88 0.60
CA PHE A 124 13.75 14.23 -0.69
C PHE A 124 14.43 12.86 -0.55
N ILE A 125 15.16 12.65 0.55
CA ILE A 125 15.81 11.38 0.92
C ILE A 125 14.77 10.43 1.54
N HIS A 126 13.92 10.95 2.42
CA HIS A 126 13.15 10.12 3.35
C HIS A 126 11.70 9.85 2.94
N LEU A 127 11.10 10.68 2.08
CA LEU A 127 9.71 10.59 1.64
C LEU A 127 9.65 10.21 0.17
N THR A 128 8.87 9.21 -0.19
CA THR A 128 8.78 8.65 -1.55
C THR A 128 7.57 9.18 -2.34
N ASN A 129 6.76 10.06 -1.73
CA ASN A 129 5.56 10.61 -2.35
C ASN A 129 5.93 11.44 -3.59
N VAL A 130 5.32 11.11 -4.73
CA VAL A 130 5.51 11.80 -6.02
C VAL A 130 5.31 13.32 -5.90
N ALA A 131 4.35 13.78 -5.09
CA ALA A 131 4.08 15.21 -4.90
C ALA A 131 5.26 15.97 -4.27
N ILE A 132 6.01 15.34 -3.39
CA ILE A 132 7.24 15.89 -2.82
C ILE A 132 8.37 15.77 -3.84
N GLN A 133 8.51 14.59 -4.45
CA GLN A 133 9.60 14.31 -5.38
C GLN A 133 9.58 15.22 -6.63
N LYS A 134 8.40 15.57 -7.14
CA LYS A 134 8.23 16.53 -8.25
C LYS A 134 8.73 17.94 -7.95
N THR A 135 8.90 18.31 -6.68
CA THR A 135 9.46 19.62 -6.29
C THR A 135 10.99 19.63 -6.22
N ASN A 136 11.64 18.47 -6.39
CA ASN A 136 13.09 18.40 -6.47
C ASN A 136 13.57 19.00 -7.81
N PRO A 137 14.50 19.96 -7.83
CA PRO A 137 15.06 20.53 -9.06
C PRO A 137 15.69 19.50 -10.00
N GLU A 138 16.18 18.37 -9.48
CA GLU A 138 16.78 17.28 -10.26
C GLU A 138 15.76 16.20 -10.67
N TYR A 139 14.47 16.43 -10.48
CA TYR A 139 13.44 15.46 -10.82
C TYR A 139 13.39 15.18 -12.32
N GLN A 140 13.82 13.99 -12.72
CA GLN A 140 13.76 13.55 -14.11
C GLN A 140 12.40 12.90 -14.40
N ALA A 141 11.48 13.70 -14.95
CA ALA A 141 10.13 13.23 -15.30
C ALA A 141 10.11 11.98 -16.21
N GLY A 142 11.13 11.80 -17.05
CA GLY A 142 11.23 10.69 -18.01
C GLY A 142 11.56 9.31 -17.43
N THR A 143 12.17 9.23 -16.25
CA THR A 143 12.50 7.93 -15.60
C THR A 143 11.43 7.46 -14.62
N GLY A 144 10.44 8.31 -14.32
CA GLY A 144 9.21 7.97 -13.62
C GLY A 144 9.36 7.54 -12.15
N CYS A 145 10.57 7.39 -11.61
CA CYS A 145 10.89 6.91 -10.25
C CYS A 145 9.97 5.76 -9.78
N LYS A 146 9.49 4.93 -10.72
CA LYS A 146 8.51 3.88 -10.48
C LYS A 146 9.00 2.62 -11.15
N TRP A 147 9.06 1.52 -10.40
CA TRP A 147 9.20 0.19 -10.99
C TRP A 147 7.89 -0.56 -10.87
N SER A 148 7.56 -1.34 -11.90
CA SER A 148 6.46 -2.31 -11.77
C SER A 148 6.77 -3.27 -10.62
N LEU A 149 5.74 -3.66 -9.88
CA LEU A 149 5.89 -4.60 -8.76
C LEU A 149 6.50 -5.94 -9.21
N ARG A 150 6.23 -6.35 -10.45
CA ARG A 150 6.85 -7.54 -11.06
C ARG A 150 8.36 -7.36 -11.26
N SER A 151 8.79 -6.23 -11.82
CA SER A 151 10.21 -5.94 -11.98
C SER A 151 10.94 -5.91 -10.64
N LEU A 152 10.32 -5.32 -9.61
CA LEU A 152 10.83 -5.33 -8.24
C LEU A 152 10.96 -6.74 -7.68
N LYS A 153 9.90 -7.56 -7.79
CA LYS A 153 9.93 -8.95 -7.30
C LYS A 153 11.02 -9.76 -7.99
N LEU A 154 11.13 -9.68 -9.32
CA LEU A 154 12.17 -10.38 -10.08
C LEU A 154 13.58 -9.91 -9.70
N TYR A 155 13.77 -8.60 -9.49
CA TYR A 155 15.05 -8.07 -9.02
C TYR A 155 15.41 -8.66 -7.65
N LEU A 156 14.48 -8.61 -6.69
CA LEU A 156 14.70 -9.18 -5.36
C LEU A 156 14.98 -10.69 -5.43
N MET A 157 14.23 -11.44 -6.25
CA MET A 157 14.44 -12.89 -6.41
C MET A 157 15.82 -13.21 -6.97
N SER A 158 16.33 -12.39 -7.89
CA SER A 158 17.69 -12.58 -8.43
C SER A 158 18.79 -12.26 -7.41
N LYS A 159 18.49 -11.49 -6.36
CA LYS A 159 19.43 -11.12 -5.28
C LYS A 159 19.37 -12.04 -4.06
N HIS A 160 18.18 -12.44 -3.64
CA HIS A 160 17.94 -13.15 -2.37
C HIS A 160 17.42 -14.57 -2.56
N GLY A 161 17.21 -14.99 -3.81
CA GLY A 161 16.57 -16.26 -4.13
C GLY A 161 15.04 -16.18 -4.12
N PRO A 162 14.37 -17.13 -4.79
CA PRO A 162 12.92 -17.14 -4.93
C PRO A 162 12.18 -17.33 -3.61
N ASP A 163 12.68 -18.19 -2.71
CA ASP A 163 11.94 -18.60 -1.52
C ASP A 163 11.79 -17.45 -0.51
N ALA A 164 12.89 -16.77 -0.17
CA ALA A 164 12.88 -15.63 0.74
C ALA A 164 11.97 -14.50 0.24
N VAL A 165 11.97 -14.24 -1.06
CA VAL A 165 11.14 -13.17 -1.66
C VAL A 165 9.68 -13.59 -1.76
N ASN A 166 9.39 -14.86 -2.05
CA ASN A 166 8.03 -15.36 -2.03
C ASN A 166 7.44 -15.29 -0.61
N GLU A 167 8.23 -15.60 0.42
CA GLU A 167 7.84 -15.45 1.82
C GLU A 167 7.56 -13.98 2.18
N SER A 168 8.47 -13.06 1.81
CA SER A 168 8.27 -11.63 2.02
C SER A 168 6.97 -11.10 1.39
N PHE A 169 6.68 -11.48 0.14
CA PHE A 169 5.44 -11.09 -0.54
C PHE A 169 4.19 -11.77 0.02
N TYR A 170 4.33 -12.97 0.56
CA TYR A 170 3.26 -13.63 1.31
C TYR A 170 2.97 -12.93 2.63
N GLU A 171 3.99 -12.50 3.37
CA GLU A 171 3.82 -11.71 4.59
C GLU A 171 3.16 -10.36 4.31
N ILE A 172 3.40 -9.73 3.15
CA ILE A 172 2.62 -8.55 2.71
C ILE A 172 1.12 -8.90 2.58
N GLN A 173 0.78 -10.02 1.95
CA GLN A 173 -0.61 -10.48 1.83
C GLN A 173 -1.23 -10.76 3.21
N GLN A 174 -0.50 -11.43 4.11
CA GLN A 174 -0.96 -11.69 5.47
C GLN A 174 -1.18 -10.40 6.26
N MET A 175 -0.27 -9.43 6.13
CA MET A 175 -0.38 -8.11 6.73
C MET A 175 -1.65 -7.38 6.28
N ILE A 176 -1.99 -7.42 4.98
CA ILE A 176 -3.23 -6.87 4.44
C ILE A 176 -4.45 -7.55 5.10
N ILE A 177 -4.51 -8.87 5.10
CA ILE A 177 -5.62 -9.64 5.69
C ILE A 177 -5.78 -9.30 7.18
N ARG A 178 -4.69 -9.34 7.96
CA ARG A 178 -4.71 -9.03 9.40
C ARG A 178 -5.20 -7.61 9.67
N SER A 179 -4.82 -6.64 8.83
CA SER A 179 -5.28 -5.26 8.97
C SER A 179 -6.79 -5.14 8.76
N LEU A 180 -7.36 -5.80 7.74
CA LEU A 180 -8.80 -5.81 7.47
C LEU A 180 -9.59 -6.55 8.56
N LEU A 181 -9.07 -7.69 9.04
CA LEU A 181 -9.67 -8.43 10.16
C LEU A 181 -9.78 -7.59 11.43
N SER A 182 -8.78 -6.73 11.70
CA SER A 182 -8.78 -5.87 12.88
C SER A 182 -9.93 -4.85 12.90
N VAL A 183 -10.44 -4.48 11.73
CA VAL A 183 -11.51 -3.49 11.55
C VAL A 183 -12.84 -4.10 11.11
N GLN A 184 -12.88 -5.40 10.80
CA GLN A 184 -14.05 -6.08 10.23
C GLN A 184 -15.32 -5.88 11.06
N LYS A 185 -15.22 -5.89 12.39
CA LYS A 185 -16.37 -5.72 13.30
C LYS A 185 -16.85 -4.27 13.43
N VAL A 186 -16.03 -3.31 13.01
CA VAL A 186 -16.28 -1.87 13.17
C VAL A 186 -16.80 -1.25 11.87
N ILE A 187 -16.33 -1.75 10.73
CA ILE A 187 -16.78 -1.26 9.42
C ILE A 187 -18.20 -1.74 9.15
N ILE A 188 -19.07 -0.79 8.78
CA ILE A 188 -20.45 -1.06 8.40
C ILE A 188 -20.43 -1.88 7.10
N ASN A 189 -21.08 -3.03 7.13
CA ASN A 189 -21.22 -3.87 5.95
C ASN A 189 -22.52 -3.56 5.21
N ASP A 190 -22.41 -2.93 4.05
CA ASP A 190 -23.50 -2.78 3.08
C ASP A 190 -23.19 -3.64 1.85
N LYS A 191 -24.13 -4.49 1.44
CA LYS A 191 -23.99 -5.41 0.30
C LYS A 191 -23.87 -4.71 -1.06
N HIS A 192 -24.17 -3.41 -1.13
CA HIS A 192 -24.04 -2.59 -2.33
C HIS A 192 -22.77 -1.73 -2.32
N SER A 193 -21.93 -1.88 -1.29
CA SER A 193 -20.69 -1.13 -1.14
C SER A 193 -19.49 -2.02 -1.42
N PHE A 194 -18.51 -1.46 -2.11
CA PHE A 194 -17.20 -2.04 -2.32
C PHE A 194 -16.17 -0.92 -2.20
N GLU A 195 -14.93 -1.27 -1.91
CA GLU A 195 -13.85 -0.27 -1.84
C GLU A 195 -12.56 -0.85 -2.44
N VAL A 196 -11.87 -0.03 -3.23
CA VAL A 196 -10.52 -0.33 -3.73
C VAL A 196 -9.52 0.46 -2.92
N TYR A 197 -8.83 -0.21 -2.01
CA TYR A 197 -7.79 0.38 -1.18
C TYR A 197 -6.43 0.39 -1.87
N GLY A 198 -5.65 1.44 -1.62
CA GLY A 198 -4.22 1.49 -1.88
C GLY A 198 -3.42 1.26 -0.61
N TYR A 199 -2.79 0.09 -0.50
CA TYR A 199 -1.88 -0.23 0.59
C TYR A 199 -0.48 0.26 0.27
N ASP A 200 0.13 0.94 1.23
CA ASP A 200 1.51 1.40 1.16
C ASP A 200 2.36 0.56 2.12
N ALA A 201 3.31 -0.18 1.56
CA ALA A 201 4.20 -1.05 2.34
C ALA A 201 5.67 -0.68 2.13
N LEU A 202 6.50 -0.91 3.14
CA LEU A 202 7.95 -0.77 3.06
C LEU A 202 8.58 -2.13 3.34
N ILE A 203 9.65 -2.49 2.64
CA ILE A 203 10.47 -3.66 2.95
C ILE A 203 11.76 -3.16 3.59
N ASP A 204 12.19 -3.77 4.70
CA ASP A 204 13.49 -3.49 5.32
C ASP A 204 14.62 -4.37 4.76
N GLU A 205 15.85 -4.13 5.20
CA GLU A 205 17.03 -4.87 4.72
C GLU A 205 16.96 -6.40 4.94
N ASP A 206 16.17 -6.84 5.93
CA ASP A 206 15.93 -8.25 6.25
C ASP A 206 14.75 -8.86 5.46
N LEU A 207 14.27 -8.16 4.43
CA LEU A 207 13.09 -8.50 3.63
C LEU A 207 11.77 -8.54 4.42
N LYS A 208 11.72 -7.96 5.61
CA LYS A 208 10.48 -7.89 6.38
C LYS A 208 9.60 -6.73 5.89
N PRO A 209 8.32 -7.01 5.59
CA PRO A 209 7.38 -5.98 5.19
C PRO A 209 6.79 -5.21 6.39
N TRP A 210 6.53 -3.93 6.19
CA TRP A 210 5.94 -3.00 7.15
C TRP A 210 4.79 -2.24 6.50
N LEU A 211 3.61 -2.23 7.15
CA LEU A 211 2.48 -1.41 6.74
C LEU A 211 2.76 0.05 7.09
N ILE A 212 2.68 0.93 6.10
CA ILE A 212 2.90 2.37 6.28
C ILE A 212 1.57 3.12 6.40
N GLU A 213 0.68 2.90 5.45
CA GLU A 213 -0.67 3.49 5.42
C GLU A 213 -1.62 2.69 4.53
N VAL A 214 -2.92 2.89 4.73
CA VAL A 214 -3.99 2.37 3.88
C VAL A 214 -4.80 3.54 3.37
N ASN A 215 -4.86 3.69 2.04
CA ASN A 215 -5.57 4.76 1.37
C ASN A 215 -6.91 4.25 0.86
N ALA A 216 -8.03 4.80 1.35
CA ALA A 216 -9.37 4.47 0.83
C ALA A 216 -9.55 4.97 -0.63
N SER A 217 -9.07 6.18 -0.92
CA SER A 217 -9.12 6.75 -2.28
C SER A 217 -7.71 6.83 -2.89
N PRO A 218 -7.13 5.73 -3.39
CA PRO A 218 -5.82 5.78 -4.03
C PRO A 218 -5.85 6.66 -5.28
N SER A 219 -4.79 7.46 -5.50
CA SER A 219 -4.71 8.32 -6.67
C SER A 219 -4.68 7.50 -7.98
N LEU A 220 -5.64 7.78 -8.86
CA LEU A 220 -5.78 7.17 -10.18
C LEU A 220 -5.20 8.02 -11.31
N THR A 221 -4.59 9.17 -10.99
CA THR A 221 -3.91 10.01 -11.98
C THR A 221 -2.72 9.25 -12.58
N ALA A 222 -2.69 9.08 -13.89
CA ALA A 222 -1.60 8.38 -14.57
C ALA A 222 -0.50 9.36 -15.00
N ASP A 223 0.71 9.17 -14.49
CA ASP A 223 1.87 9.98 -14.91
C ASP A 223 2.56 9.42 -16.16
N THR A 224 2.39 8.13 -16.45
CA THR A 224 3.03 7.42 -17.57
C THR A 224 2.05 6.45 -18.25
N PRO A 225 2.31 6.03 -19.51
CA PRO A 225 1.49 5.03 -20.19
C PRO A 225 1.39 3.71 -19.42
N ALA A 226 2.46 3.28 -18.75
CA ALA A 226 2.46 2.06 -17.93
C ALA A 226 1.58 2.22 -16.67
N ASP A 227 1.60 3.40 -16.04
CA ASP A 227 0.73 3.71 -14.90
C ASP A 227 -0.75 3.76 -15.33
N TYR A 228 -1.02 4.33 -16.51
CA TYR A 228 -2.36 4.32 -17.11
C TYR A 228 -2.86 2.89 -17.36
N GLN A 229 -2.08 2.06 -18.04
CA GLN A 229 -2.45 0.67 -18.33
C GLN A 229 -2.70 -0.14 -17.05
N LEU A 230 -1.87 0.06 -16.02
CA LEU A 230 -2.04 -0.59 -14.73
C LEU A 230 -3.36 -0.18 -14.07
N LYS A 231 -3.61 1.12 -13.93
CA LYS A 231 -4.76 1.67 -13.22
C LYS A 231 -6.06 1.41 -13.97
N PHE A 232 -6.07 1.64 -15.28
CA PHE A 232 -7.21 1.32 -16.12
C PHE A 232 -7.55 -0.17 -16.05
N GLY A 233 -6.56 -1.05 -16.25
CA GLY A 233 -6.78 -2.49 -16.17
C GLY A 233 -7.27 -2.94 -14.79
N MET A 234 -6.76 -2.33 -13.71
CA MET A 234 -7.23 -2.60 -12.35
C MET A 234 -8.69 -2.20 -12.15
N LEU A 235 -9.10 -1.02 -12.62
CA LEU A 235 -10.49 -0.56 -12.52
C LEU A 235 -11.44 -1.40 -13.39
N ASP A 236 -11.03 -1.74 -14.61
CA ASP A 236 -11.78 -2.60 -15.53
C ASP A 236 -12.00 -3.99 -14.92
N ASP A 237 -10.96 -4.56 -14.30
CA ASP A 237 -11.06 -5.84 -13.58
C ASP A 237 -11.94 -5.72 -12.34
N ALA A 238 -11.88 -4.59 -11.61
CA ALA A 238 -12.75 -4.33 -10.46
C ALA A 238 -14.23 -4.26 -10.90
N MET A 239 -14.55 -3.58 -11.99
CA MET A 239 -15.91 -3.53 -12.54
C MET A 239 -16.40 -4.91 -12.98
N THR A 240 -15.51 -5.71 -13.58
CA THR A 240 -15.81 -7.11 -13.94
C THR A 240 -16.12 -7.95 -12.68
N LEU A 241 -15.38 -7.71 -11.60
CA LEU A 241 -15.52 -8.43 -10.33
C LEU A 241 -16.83 -8.11 -9.59
N LEU A 242 -17.35 -6.88 -9.72
CA LEU A 242 -18.67 -6.52 -9.19
C LEU A 242 -19.82 -7.27 -9.87
N ASP A 243 -19.56 -7.81 -11.07
CA ASP A 243 -20.46 -8.71 -11.78
C ASP A 243 -21.90 -8.19 -11.94
N LEU A 244 -22.03 -6.92 -12.34
CA LEU A 244 -23.32 -6.26 -12.53
C LEU A 244 -24.22 -6.97 -13.58
N GLU A 245 -23.62 -7.77 -14.46
CA GLU A 245 -24.32 -8.54 -15.50
C GLU A 245 -24.53 -10.02 -15.11
N HIS A 246 -24.18 -10.41 -13.88
CA HIS A 246 -24.34 -11.77 -13.33
C HIS A 246 -23.73 -12.86 -14.24
N LYS A 247 -22.50 -12.63 -14.69
CA LYS A 247 -21.70 -13.52 -15.54
C LYS A 247 -20.80 -14.45 -14.72
N LEU A 248 -20.47 -14.13 -13.47
CA LEU A 248 -19.62 -14.95 -12.62
C LEU A 248 -20.43 -16.05 -11.93
N THR A 249 -19.74 -17.13 -11.56
CA THR A 249 -20.34 -18.29 -10.86
C THR A 249 -20.23 -18.21 -9.34
N GLY A 250 -19.42 -17.28 -8.82
CA GLY A 250 -19.09 -17.15 -7.40
C GLY A 250 -18.01 -18.12 -6.92
N LYS A 251 -17.40 -18.89 -7.83
CA LYS A 251 -16.33 -19.88 -7.54
C LYS A 251 -14.98 -19.47 -8.13
N GLU A 252 -14.87 -18.24 -8.61
CA GLU A 252 -13.67 -17.72 -9.25
C GLU A 252 -12.60 -17.35 -8.21
N ASP A 253 -11.53 -18.13 -8.13
CA ASP A 253 -10.33 -17.76 -7.35
C ASP A 253 -9.59 -16.54 -7.93
N GLN A 254 -9.87 -16.18 -9.18
CA GLN A 254 -9.26 -15.05 -9.87
C GLN A 254 -10.28 -14.42 -10.82
N VAL A 255 -10.36 -13.09 -10.85
CA VAL A 255 -11.12 -12.30 -11.84
C VAL A 255 -10.21 -11.19 -12.38
N GLY A 256 -9.94 -11.19 -13.67
CA GLY A 256 -8.93 -10.31 -14.26
C GLY A 256 -7.57 -10.49 -13.58
N GLY A 257 -7.00 -9.39 -13.09
CA GLY A 257 -5.77 -9.36 -12.30
C GLY A 257 -5.96 -9.47 -10.77
N PHE A 258 -7.20 -9.61 -10.28
CA PHE A 258 -7.51 -9.81 -8.87
C PHE A 258 -7.54 -11.29 -8.51
N ASP A 259 -6.81 -11.68 -7.47
CA ASP A 259 -6.91 -13.01 -6.86
C ASP A 259 -7.71 -12.93 -5.56
N LEU A 260 -8.63 -13.88 -5.36
CA LEU A 260 -9.33 -14.03 -4.09
C LEU A 260 -8.38 -14.59 -3.04
N ILE A 261 -8.09 -13.82 -1.99
CA ILE A 261 -7.14 -14.20 -0.93
C ILE A 261 -7.83 -14.52 0.40
N TYR A 262 -9.07 -14.07 0.58
CA TYR A 262 -9.84 -14.30 1.80
C TYR A 262 -11.34 -14.23 1.51
N GLN A 263 -12.12 -15.22 1.96
CA GLN A 263 -13.58 -15.25 1.89
C GLN A 263 -14.14 -15.99 3.10
N GLY A 264 -14.44 -15.27 4.18
CA GLY A 264 -14.80 -15.89 5.47
C GLY A 264 -13.68 -16.71 6.14
N GLY A 265 -12.57 -16.92 5.42
CA GLY A 265 -11.34 -17.59 5.84
C GLY A 265 -10.28 -17.46 4.72
N PRO A 266 -9.01 -17.82 5.00
CA PRO A 266 -7.95 -17.76 3.99
C PRO A 266 -8.25 -18.67 2.80
N VAL A 267 -8.16 -18.13 1.59
CA VAL A 267 -8.30 -18.92 0.36
C VAL A 267 -6.94 -19.42 -0.07
N ARG A 268 -6.79 -20.75 -0.21
CA ARG A 268 -5.60 -21.39 -0.75
C ARG A 268 -5.90 -21.81 -2.18
N SER A 269 -5.19 -21.25 -3.16
CA SER A 269 -5.38 -21.68 -4.55
C SER A 269 -4.91 -23.12 -4.73
N GLU A 270 -5.75 -23.96 -5.33
CA GLU A 270 -5.41 -25.36 -5.67
C GLU A 270 -4.31 -25.45 -6.75
N LYS A 271 -4.04 -24.35 -7.47
CA LYS A 271 -3.00 -24.27 -8.51
C LYS A 271 -1.65 -23.94 -7.87
N GLN A 272 -1.15 -24.86 -7.04
CA GLN A 272 0.18 -24.72 -6.43
C GLN A 272 1.28 -24.83 -7.49
N GLY A 273 1.77 -23.67 -7.93
CA GLY A 273 3.21 -23.51 -8.20
C GLY A 273 3.95 -23.26 -6.87
N SER A 274 5.25 -22.97 -6.92
CA SER A 274 6.07 -22.63 -5.75
C SER A 274 5.74 -21.27 -5.09
N HIS A 275 4.58 -20.67 -5.37
CA HIS A 275 4.23 -19.32 -4.95
C HIS A 275 3.05 -19.35 -3.98
N THR A 276 3.28 -18.87 -2.76
CA THR A 276 2.28 -18.73 -1.68
C THR A 276 1.43 -17.47 -1.83
N SER A 277 1.91 -16.46 -2.59
CA SER A 277 1.17 -15.28 -3.03
C SER A 277 1.46 -14.96 -4.49
N PHE A 278 0.42 -14.57 -5.24
CA PHE A 278 0.55 -14.09 -6.62
C PHE A 278 0.86 -12.58 -6.72
N LEU A 279 1.02 -11.89 -5.59
CA LEU A 279 1.46 -10.49 -5.57
C LEU A 279 2.81 -10.35 -6.27
N GLY A 280 2.90 -9.42 -7.23
CA GLY A 280 4.09 -9.18 -8.03
C GLY A 280 4.42 -10.29 -9.05
N CYS A 281 3.58 -11.30 -9.20
CA CYS A 281 3.73 -12.32 -10.25
C CYS A 281 3.27 -11.79 -11.61
N TYR A 282 3.43 -12.60 -12.67
CA TYR A 282 2.90 -12.25 -13.99
C TYR A 282 1.38 -12.06 -13.93
N ASN A 283 0.92 -10.86 -14.30
CA ASN A 283 -0.50 -10.56 -14.41
C ASN A 283 -1.02 -11.04 -15.76
N ASN A 284 -1.77 -12.15 -15.74
CA ASN A 284 -2.35 -12.80 -16.91
C ASN A 284 -3.80 -12.37 -17.16
N ARG A 285 -4.21 -11.15 -16.74
CA ARG A 285 -5.60 -10.65 -16.80
C ARG A 285 -6.27 -10.88 -18.15
N GLU A 286 -5.61 -10.56 -19.26
CA GLU A 286 -6.24 -10.69 -20.59
C GLU A 286 -6.60 -12.14 -20.93
N LYS A 287 -5.71 -13.08 -20.60
CA LYS A 287 -5.95 -14.52 -20.80
C LYS A 287 -7.07 -15.01 -19.89
N GLN A 288 -7.11 -14.50 -18.66
CA GLN A 288 -8.14 -14.84 -17.67
C GLN A 288 -9.51 -14.30 -18.10
N LEU A 289 -9.62 -13.04 -18.48
CA LEU A 289 -10.87 -12.40 -18.92
C LEU A 289 -11.43 -13.07 -20.18
N ARG A 290 -10.57 -13.41 -21.15
CA ARG A 290 -10.98 -14.18 -22.33
C ARG A 290 -11.54 -15.56 -21.96
N LYS A 291 -10.99 -16.20 -20.92
CA LYS A 291 -11.52 -17.48 -20.41
C LYS A 291 -12.90 -17.28 -19.78
N LEU A 292 -13.06 -16.27 -18.92
CA LEU A 292 -14.36 -15.93 -18.31
C LEU A 292 -15.43 -15.64 -19.37
N ALA A 293 -15.11 -14.81 -20.36
CA ALA A 293 -16.03 -14.47 -21.44
C ALA A 293 -16.51 -15.70 -22.22
N ARG A 294 -15.61 -16.65 -22.51
CA ARG A 294 -15.96 -17.92 -23.16
C ARG A 294 -16.87 -18.78 -22.29
N SER A 295 -16.57 -18.89 -21.00
CA SER A 295 -17.38 -19.64 -20.03
C SER A 295 -18.79 -19.04 -19.89
N ALA A 296 -18.89 -17.71 -19.79
CA ALA A 296 -20.18 -17.03 -19.72
C ALA A 296 -21.01 -17.21 -21.00
N ALA A 297 -20.38 -17.16 -22.18
CA ALA A 297 -21.05 -17.39 -23.46
C ALA A 297 -21.56 -18.84 -23.59
N ALA A 298 -20.78 -19.83 -23.14
CA ALA A 298 -21.22 -21.22 -23.13
C ALA A 298 -22.45 -21.42 -22.21
N ALA A 299 -22.41 -20.87 -21.01
CA ALA A 299 -23.52 -20.96 -20.05
C ALA A 299 -24.82 -20.29 -20.55
N ARG A 300 -24.73 -19.25 -21.39
CA ARG A 300 -25.90 -18.63 -22.04
C ARG A 300 -26.50 -19.54 -23.11
N LYS A 301 -25.68 -20.16 -23.96
CA LYS A 301 -26.15 -21.10 -24.99
C LYS A 301 -26.87 -22.31 -24.37
N ASP A 302 -26.37 -22.82 -23.25
CA ASP A 302 -27.01 -23.94 -22.54
C ASP A 302 -28.37 -23.58 -21.92
N LYS A 303 -28.61 -22.28 -21.63
CA LYS A 303 -29.89 -21.77 -21.13
C LYS A 303 -30.90 -21.47 -22.26
N GLU A 304 -30.42 -21.07 -23.44
CA GLU A 304 -31.26 -20.75 -24.61
C GLU A 304 -31.63 -22.00 -25.44
N GLY A 305 -30.88 -23.10 -25.30
CA GLY A 305 -31.16 -24.39 -25.95
C GLY A 305 -32.08 -25.33 -25.17
N LYS A 306 -32.70 -24.86 -24.09
CA LYS A 306 -33.74 -25.54 -23.30
C LYS A 306 -35.05 -24.76 -23.39
#